data_AF-A0A8B8BCB0-F1
#
_entry.id   AF-A0A8B8BCB0-F1
#
_cell.length_a   1.000
_cell.length_b   1.000
_cell.length_c   1.000
_cell.angle_alpha   90.00
_cell.angle_beta   90.00
_cell.angle_gamma   90.00
#
_symmetry.space_group_name_H-M   'P 1'
#
loop_
_entity.id
_entity.type
_entity.pdbx_description
1 polymer ?
#
loop_
_entity_poly.entity_id
_entity_poly.type
_entity_poly.pdbx_seq_one_letter_code
_entity_poly.pdbx_strand_id
1 'polypeptide(L)'
;MYDLNDNELWTSKKDKILRLYNFERELLNSVQPKSRNWPCDIAVTKSRDLVYTEYFDKSINIIKNTQIQQLVRLWKWLPLRLCSTSSGDLLVSMISEDKNQLTKIVRYSGAKEKQNIQWDDQGGALYSSSINVKYLSENKNSDICVADFTSGEVVVVSTAGKLRFRYTGPQSATKKLF
;
A
#
# COMPACT_ATOMS: atom_id res chain seq x y z
N MET A 1 -6.11 10.97 19.66
CA MET A 1 -6.09 9.61 20.22
C MET A 1 -7.55 9.26 20.40
N TYR A 2 -8.11 8.46 19.50
CA TYR A 2 -9.44 7.89 19.68
C TYR A 2 -9.22 6.43 20.00
N ASP A 3 -9.61 6.08 21.21
CA ASP A 3 -9.61 4.73 21.75
C ASP A 3 -10.77 3.98 21.09
N LEU A 4 -10.45 2.92 20.35
CA LEU A 4 -11.39 1.89 19.94
C LEU A 4 -10.75 0.58 20.38
N ASN A 5 -11.45 -0.14 21.25
CA ASN A 5 -11.21 -1.56 21.51
C ASN A 5 -11.14 -2.31 20.18
N ASP A 6 -9.95 -2.42 19.60
CA ASP A 6 -9.69 -3.18 18.38
C ASP A 6 -8.93 -4.45 18.80
N ASN A 7 -9.68 -5.38 19.40
CA ASN A 7 -9.18 -6.71 19.78
C ASN A 7 -9.16 -7.68 18.59
N GLU A 8 -9.17 -7.18 17.35
CA GLU A 8 -9.28 -7.98 16.13
C GLU A 8 -8.06 -7.78 15.22
N LEU A 9 -7.62 -8.85 14.59
CA LEU A 9 -6.48 -8.84 13.68
C LEU A 9 -6.75 -9.68 12.43
N TRP A 10 -6.60 -9.06 11.26
CA TRP A 10 -6.53 -9.77 9.99
C TRP A 10 -5.11 -10.26 9.71
N THR A 11 -5.00 -11.48 9.21
CA THR A 11 -3.74 -12.10 8.81
C THR A 11 -3.85 -12.76 7.45
N SER A 12 -2.75 -12.75 6.71
CA SER A 12 -2.55 -13.53 5.48
C SER A 12 -1.38 -14.48 5.70
N LYS A 13 -1.56 -15.77 5.37
CA LYS A 13 -0.55 -16.84 5.58
C LYS A 13 -0.22 -17.55 4.26
N LYS A 14 0.73 -18.50 4.31
CA LYS A 14 1.16 -19.27 3.14
C LYS A 14 0.11 -20.13 2.47
N ASP A 15 -0.94 -20.48 3.19
CA ASP A 15 -2.11 -21.16 2.65
C ASP A 15 -3.06 -20.24 1.85
N LYS A 16 -2.71 -18.95 1.73
CA LYS A 16 -3.42 -17.95 0.94
C LYS A 16 -4.84 -17.68 1.43
N ILE A 17 -5.13 -18.03 2.69
CA ILE A 17 -6.42 -17.76 3.34
C ILE A 17 -6.27 -16.54 4.22
N LEU A 18 -7.20 -15.60 4.06
CA LEU A 18 -7.33 -14.42 4.89
C LEU A 18 -8.12 -14.78 6.14
N ARG A 19 -7.57 -14.50 7.33
CA ARG A 19 -8.17 -14.89 8.60
C ARG A 19 -8.27 -13.72 9.57
N LEU A 20 -9.42 -13.59 10.21
CA LEU A 20 -9.69 -12.66 11.29
C LEU A 20 -9.62 -13.40 12.62
N TYR A 21 -8.79 -12.91 13.53
CA TYR A 21 -8.64 -13.44 14.88
C TYR A 21 -8.99 -12.38 15.91
N ASN A 22 -9.39 -12.78 17.11
CA ASN A 22 -9.29 -11.92 18.28
C ASN A 22 -7.93 -12.08 19.00
N PHE A 23 -7.66 -11.26 20.03
CA PHE A 23 -6.42 -11.34 20.80
C PHE A 23 -6.33 -12.57 21.71
N GLU A 24 -7.45 -13.22 22.00
CA GLU A 24 -7.55 -14.54 22.61
C GLU A 24 -7.17 -15.67 21.63
N ARG A 25 -6.87 -15.34 20.37
CA ARG A 25 -6.47 -16.24 19.26
C ARG A 25 -7.61 -17.11 18.72
N GLU A 26 -8.85 -16.76 19.03
CA GLU A 26 -10.02 -17.39 18.44
C GLU A 26 -10.19 -16.93 16.99
N LEU A 27 -10.50 -17.89 16.11
CA LEU A 27 -10.75 -17.61 14.70
C LEU A 27 -12.19 -17.10 14.54
N LEU A 28 -12.34 -15.82 14.21
CA LEU A 28 -13.64 -15.18 14.00
C LEU A 28 -14.14 -15.35 12.57
N ASN A 29 -13.23 -15.31 11.59
CA ASN A 29 -13.60 -15.41 10.18
C ASN A 29 -12.43 -15.95 9.32
N SER A 30 -12.77 -16.58 8.21
CA SER A 30 -11.80 -17.00 7.19
C SER A 30 -12.39 -16.88 5.80
N VAL A 31 -11.65 -16.27 4.89
CA VAL A 31 -12.05 -16.08 3.50
C VAL A 31 -10.92 -16.51 2.58
N GLN A 32 -11.26 -17.32 1.57
CA GLN A 32 -10.32 -17.73 0.53
C GLN A 32 -10.48 -16.82 -0.69
N PRO A 33 -9.43 -16.08 -1.10
CA PRO A 33 -9.43 -15.31 -2.34
C PRO A 33 -9.75 -16.17 -3.56
N LYS A 34 -10.55 -15.63 -4.47
CA LYS A 34 -11.06 -16.34 -5.66
C LYS A 34 -9.93 -16.91 -6.53
N SER A 35 -8.88 -16.12 -6.73
CA SER A 35 -7.77 -16.47 -7.61
C SER A 35 -6.86 -17.56 -7.03
N ARG A 36 -7.03 -17.93 -5.74
CA ARG A 36 -6.10 -18.75 -4.95
C ARG A 36 -4.64 -18.29 -5.10
N ASN A 37 -4.42 -17.02 -5.41
CA ASN A 37 -3.11 -16.38 -5.40
C ASN A 37 -2.86 -15.75 -4.04
N TRP A 38 -1.60 -15.44 -3.78
CA TRP A 38 -1.19 -14.77 -2.56
C TRP A 38 -1.55 -13.27 -2.64
N PRO A 39 -2.31 -12.72 -1.68
CA PRO A 39 -2.52 -11.28 -1.60
C PRO A 39 -1.21 -10.55 -1.31
N CYS A 40 -0.78 -9.65 -2.20
CA CYS A 40 0.51 -8.98 -2.03
C CYS A 40 0.57 -8.16 -0.74
N ASP A 41 -0.55 -7.52 -0.39
CA ASP A 41 -0.69 -6.76 0.84
C ASP A 41 -2.16 -6.71 1.26
N ILE A 42 -2.39 -6.37 2.53
CA ILE A 42 -3.72 -6.21 3.12
C ILE A 42 -3.78 -4.92 3.94
N ALA A 43 -4.96 -4.31 4.02
CA ALA A 43 -5.25 -3.27 5.00
C ALA A 43 -6.73 -3.32 5.39
N VAL A 44 -7.06 -2.61 6.47
CA VAL A 44 -8.44 -2.48 6.93
C VAL A 44 -8.90 -1.05 6.62
N THR A 45 -10.08 -0.92 6.03
CA THR A 45 -10.69 0.40 5.76
C THR A 45 -11.21 1.02 7.05
N LYS A 46 -11.55 2.31 6.99
CA LYS A 46 -12.27 2.99 8.08
C LYS A 46 -13.61 2.35 8.44
N SER A 47 -14.26 1.67 7.49
CA SER A 47 -15.50 0.90 7.69
C SER A 47 -15.25 -0.52 8.24
N ARG A 48 -14.01 -0.85 8.61
CA ARG A 48 -13.58 -2.17 9.09
C ARG A 48 -13.70 -3.29 8.05
N ASP A 49 -13.75 -2.95 6.77
CA ASP A 49 -13.69 -3.92 5.68
C ASP A 49 -12.22 -4.27 5.38
N LEU A 50 -11.91 -5.54 5.13
CA LEU A 50 -10.58 -5.94 4.68
C LEU A 50 -10.42 -5.65 3.19
N VAL A 51 -9.35 -4.97 2.83
CA VAL A 51 -8.92 -4.76 1.45
C VAL A 51 -7.60 -5.45 1.19
N TYR A 52 -7.41 -5.96 -0.04
CA TYR A 52 -6.19 -6.63 -0.43
C TYR A 52 -5.88 -6.44 -1.92
N THR A 53 -4.60 -6.53 -2.28
CA THR A 53 -4.13 -6.46 -3.68
C THR A 53 -3.74 -7.83 -4.19
N GLU A 54 -4.09 -8.13 -5.44
CA GLU A 54 -3.64 -9.33 -6.15
C GLU A 54 -2.84 -8.95 -7.39
N TYR A 55 -1.54 -9.29 -7.39
CA TYR A 55 -0.61 -8.94 -8.45
C TYR A 55 -0.98 -9.56 -9.80
N PHE A 56 -1.17 -10.88 -9.86
CA PHE A 56 -1.43 -11.59 -11.12
C PHE A 56 -2.82 -11.32 -11.69
N ASP A 57 -3.82 -11.11 -10.83
CA ASP A 57 -5.17 -10.76 -11.26
C ASP A 57 -5.32 -9.26 -11.58
N LYS A 58 -4.30 -8.45 -11.22
CA LYS A 58 -4.25 -7.00 -11.44
C LYS A 58 -5.44 -6.32 -10.78
N SER A 59 -5.74 -6.69 -9.55
CA SER A 59 -6.96 -6.26 -8.87
C SER A 59 -6.72 -5.77 -7.45
N ILE A 60 -7.58 -4.85 -7.04
CA ILE A 60 -7.78 -4.47 -5.65
C ILE A 60 -9.14 -5.02 -5.27
N ASN A 61 -9.20 -5.78 -4.19
CA ASN A 61 -10.40 -6.48 -3.74
C ASN A 61 -10.75 -6.05 -2.31
N ILE A 62 -12.03 -6.12 -1.97
CA ILE A 62 -12.57 -5.81 -0.65
C ILE A 62 -13.46 -6.95 -0.18
N ILE A 63 -13.40 -7.28 1.11
CA ILE A 63 -14.27 -8.26 1.74
C ILE A 63 -15.33 -7.50 2.54
N LYS A 64 -16.59 -7.67 2.14
CA LYS A 64 -17.76 -7.10 2.82
C LYS A 64 -18.74 -8.21 3.13
N ASN A 65 -19.18 -8.30 4.39
CA ASN A 65 -20.14 -9.33 4.82
C ASN A 65 -19.77 -10.72 4.32
N THR A 66 -18.50 -11.11 4.52
CA THR A 66 -17.89 -12.39 4.08
C THR A 66 -17.81 -12.63 2.57
N GLN A 67 -18.26 -11.68 1.74
CA GLN A 67 -18.18 -11.76 0.28
C GLN A 67 -17.00 -10.94 -0.26
N ILE A 68 -16.27 -11.54 -1.21
CA ILE A 68 -15.23 -10.84 -1.96
C ILE A 68 -15.87 -10.03 -3.08
N GLN A 69 -15.56 -8.74 -3.12
CA GLN A 69 -15.92 -7.83 -4.19
C GLN A 69 -14.64 -7.26 -4.82
N GLN A 70 -14.56 -7.30 -6.15
CA GLN A 70 -13.47 -6.65 -6.86
C GLN A 70 -13.74 -5.14 -6.90
N LEU A 71 -12.91 -4.36 -6.23
CA LEU A 71 -13.06 -2.92 -6.12
C LEU A 71 -12.53 -2.20 -7.36
N VAL A 72 -11.35 -2.63 -7.83
CA VAL A 72 -10.67 -2.04 -8.99
C VAL A 72 -10.05 -3.16 -9.83
N ARG A 73 -10.24 -3.08 -11.15
CA ARG A 73 -9.49 -3.88 -12.13
C ARG A 73 -8.48 -2.98 -12.83
N LEU A 74 -7.23 -3.42 -12.86
CA LEU A 74 -6.12 -2.66 -13.42
C LEU A 74 -5.72 -3.21 -14.78
N TRP A 75 -5.26 -2.32 -15.65
CA TRP A 75 -4.75 -2.64 -16.98
C TRP A 75 -3.34 -2.12 -17.10
N LYS A 76 -2.39 -3.00 -17.48
CA LYS A 76 -0.95 -2.68 -17.62
C LYS A 76 -0.24 -2.22 -16.35
N TRP A 77 -0.90 -2.33 -15.20
CA TRP A 77 -0.37 -1.96 -13.89
C TRP A 77 -0.59 -3.10 -12.91
N LEU A 78 0.42 -3.36 -12.09
CA LEU A 78 0.46 -4.44 -11.13
C LEU A 78 0.45 -3.86 -9.72
N PRO A 79 -0.59 -4.09 -8.91
CA PRO A 79 -0.66 -3.56 -7.57
C PRO A 79 0.22 -4.38 -6.62
N LEU A 80 0.88 -3.69 -5.68
CA LEU A 80 1.85 -4.31 -4.78
C LEU A 80 1.51 -4.10 -3.30
N ARG A 81 1.67 -2.87 -2.80
CA ARG A 81 1.43 -2.52 -1.40
C ARG A 81 0.27 -1.57 -1.30
N LEU A 82 -0.43 -1.59 -0.18
CA LEU A 82 -1.59 -0.73 0.03
C LEU A 82 -1.68 -0.21 1.46
N CYS A 83 -2.28 0.95 1.63
CA CYS A 83 -2.49 1.58 2.92
C CYS A 83 -3.86 2.25 2.92
N SER A 84 -4.63 2.09 4.00
CA SER A 84 -5.83 2.91 4.23
C SER A 84 -5.44 4.22 4.90
N THR A 85 -6.01 5.32 4.42
CA THR A 85 -5.78 6.65 4.97
C THR A 85 -6.84 7.02 6.01
N SER A 86 -6.51 7.98 6.85
CA SER A 86 -7.43 8.62 7.81
C SER A 86 -8.70 9.20 7.16
N SER A 87 -8.61 9.61 5.89
CA SER A 87 -9.73 10.09 5.09
C SER A 87 -10.70 8.98 4.65
N GLY A 88 -10.29 7.71 4.73
CA GLY A 88 -11.01 6.55 4.21
C GLY A 88 -10.61 6.16 2.78
N ASP A 89 -9.75 6.95 2.12
CA ASP A 89 -9.16 6.59 0.83
C ASP A 89 -8.15 5.44 0.98
N LEU A 90 -7.89 4.74 -0.13
CA LEU A 90 -6.82 3.76 -0.27
C LEU A 90 -5.66 4.36 -1.07
N LEU A 91 -4.44 4.15 -0.58
CA LEU A 91 -3.22 4.38 -1.34
C LEU A 91 -2.67 3.03 -1.80
N VAL A 92 -2.21 2.94 -3.03
CA VAL A 92 -1.70 1.69 -3.61
C VAL A 92 -0.42 1.97 -4.40
N SER A 93 0.67 1.26 -4.11
CA SER A 93 1.83 1.23 -4.99
C SER A 93 1.62 0.27 -6.15
N MET A 94 1.98 0.72 -7.35
CA MET A 94 1.86 -0.04 -8.57
C MET A 94 3.12 0.06 -9.42
N ILE A 95 3.43 -1.01 -10.14
CA ILE A 95 4.47 -1.02 -11.17
C ILE A 95 3.84 -1.26 -12.55
N SER A 96 4.41 -0.67 -13.60
CA SER A 96 3.98 -0.96 -14.98
C SER A 96 4.40 -2.38 -15.39
N GLU A 97 3.60 -3.00 -16.26
CA GLU A 97 3.93 -4.31 -16.84
C GLU A 97 4.97 -4.25 -17.96
N ASP A 98 5.27 -3.04 -18.44
CA ASP A 98 6.27 -2.84 -19.48
C ASP A 98 7.70 -3.02 -18.95
N LYS A 99 8.66 -3.04 -19.88
CA LYS A 99 10.08 -3.21 -19.55
C LYS A 99 10.64 -2.11 -18.65
N ASN A 100 9.99 -0.94 -18.60
CA ASN A 100 10.47 0.20 -17.84
C ASN A 100 10.11 0.09 -16.35
N GLN A 101 9.13 -0.76 -15.97
CA GLN A 101 8.75 -1.01 -14.58
C GLN A 101 8.58 0.28 -13.77
N LEU A 102 7.93 1.27 -14.39
CA LEU A 102 7.66 2.56 -13.78
C LEU A 102 6.82 2.37 -12.53
N THR A 103 7.16 3.08 -11.46
CA THR A 103 6.43 3.04 -10.20
C THR A 103 5.50 4.24 -10.11
N LYS A 104 4.26 4.01 -9.66
CA LYS A 104 3.36 5.08 -9.21
C LYS A 104 2.66 4.72 -7.91
N ILE A 105 2.27 5.74 -7.16
CA ILE A 105 1.30 5.63 -6.08
C ILE A 105 -0.03 6.17 -6.58
N VAL A 106 -1.10 5.41 -6.40
CA VAL A 106 -2.45 5.81 -6.79
C VAL A 106 -3.32 5.92 -5.55
N ARG A 107 -4.11 6.99 -5.47
CA ARG A 107 -5.14 7.16 -4.44
C ARG A 107 -6.51 6.84 -5.01
N TYR A 108 -7.23 5.96 -4.33
CA TYR A 108 -8.60 5.59 -4.65
C TYR A 108 -9.56 6.00 -3.54
N SER A 109 -10.72 6.54 -3.92
CA SER A 109 -11.90 6.67 -3.06
C SER A 109 -12.92 5.63 -3.51
N GLY A 110 -13.01 4.52 -2.76
CA GLY A 110 -13.74 3.34 -3.24
C GLY A 110 -13.11 2.82 -4.54
N ALA A 111 -13.91 2.68 -5.60
CA ALA A 111 -13.45 2.22 -6.91
C ALA A 111 -12.87 3.35 -7.79
N LYS A 112 -13.00 4.62 -7.39
CA LYS A 112 -12.63 5.77 -8.22
C LYS A 112 -11.20 6.21 -7.95
N GLU A 113 -10.37 6.27 -9.00
CA GLU A 113 -9.06 6.91 -8.95
C GLU A 113 -9.24 8.42 -8.72
N LYS A 114 -8.61 8.94 -7.65
CA LYS A 114 -8.59 10.37 -7.31
C LYS A 114 -7.29 11.04 -7.70
N GLN A 115 -6.19 10.29 -7.69
CA GLN A 115 -4.87 10.87 -7.84
C GLN A 115 -3.87 9.82 -8.31
N ASN A 116 -2.98 10.26 -9.19
CA ASN A 116 -1.82 9.50 -9.65
C ASN A 116 -0.57 10.31 -9.28
N ILE A 117 0.32 9.68 -8.54
CA ILE A 117 1.53 10.30 -7.99
C ILE A 117 2.70 9.51 -8.56
N GLN A 118 3.41 10.11 -9.50
CA GLN A 118 4.50 9.44 -10.22
C GLN A 118 5.67 10.41 -10.49
N TRP A 119 5.34 11.64 -10.85
CA TRP A 119 6.30 12.67 -11.24
C TRP A 119 6.21 13.87 -10.30
N ASP A 120 7.34 14.53 -10.07
CA ASP A 120 7.40 15.83 -9.43
C ASP A 120 7.04 16.96 -10.40
N ASP A 121 7.04 18.19 -9.89
CA ASP A 121 6.63 19.38 -10.64
C ASP A 121 7.60 19.77 -11.76
N GLN A 122 8.80 19.19 -11.76
CA GLN A 122 9.82 19.36 -12.80
C GLN A 122 9.83 18.19 -13.79
N GLY A 123 8.91 17.23 -13.64
CA GLY A 123 8.83 16.01 -14.46
C GLY A 123 9.82 14.92 -14.05
N GLY A 124 10.50 15.06 -12.92
CA GLY A 124 11.38 14.03 -12.35
C GLY A 124 10.59 12.89 -11.72
N ALA A 125 11.08 11.65 -11.82
CA ALA A 125 10.45 10.50 -11.19
C ALA A 125 10.49 10.63 -9.65
N LEU A 126 9.34 10.46 -9.00
CA LEU A 126 9.29 10.45 -7.53
C LEU A 126 9.88 9.17 -6.95
N TYR A 127 9.73 8.05 -7.67
CA TYR A 127 10.13 6.73 -7.21
C TYR A 127 11.02 6.06 -8.24
N SER A 128 11.87 5.14 -7.79
CA SER A 128 12.68 4.33 -8.69
C SER A 128 11.83 3.39 -9.55
N SER A 129 12.29 3.16 -10.78
CA SER A 129 11.72 2.20 -11.71
C SER A 129 12.28 0.81 -11.43
N SER A 130 11.49 -0.05 -10.76
CA SER A 130 11.94 -1.38 -10.33
C SER A 130 10.78 -2.22 -9.82
N ILE A 131 10.84 -3.54 -10.03
CA ILE A 131 9.92 -4.51 -9.38
C ILE A 131 10.01 -4.53 -7.85
N ASN A 132 11.06 -3.96 -7.26
CA ASN A 132 11.25 -4.02 -5.81
C ASN A 132 10.19 -3.21 -5.06
N VAL A 133 9.88 -3.71 -3.87
CA VAL A 133 8.79 -3.21 -3.04
C VAL A 133 8.93 -1.72 -2.71
N LYS A 134 7.80 -1.01 -2.83
CA LYS A 134 7.58 0.31 -2.28
C LYS A 134 6.52 0.23 -1.19
N TYR A 135 6.96 0.15 0.06
CA TYR A 135 6.04 0.20 1.19
C TYR A 135 5.55 1.63 1.35
N LEU A 136 4.27 1.79 1.65
CA LEU A 136 3.69 3.11 1.83
C LEU A 136 2.84 3.17 3.09
N SER A 137 2.79 4.35 3.69
CA SER A 137 1.93 4.66 4.81
C SER A 137 1.53 6.14 4.78
N GLU A 138 0.51 6.50 5.54
CA GLU A 138 0.12 7.88 5.79
C GLU A 138 0.61 8.29 7.19
N ASN A 139 1.28 9.44 7.29
CA ASN A 139 1.69 10.00 8.59
C ASN A 139 0.59 10.89 9.19
N LYS A 140 0.81 11.40 10.43
CA LYS A 140 -0.16 12.27 11.12
C LYS A 140 -0.45 13.61 10.43
N ASN A 141 0.40 14.03 9.49
CA ASN A 141 0.21 15.25 8.69
C ASN A 141 -0.53 14.97 7.37
N SER A 142 -1.06 13.75 7.18
CA SER A 142 -1.67 13.27 5.94
C SER A 142 -0.71 13.24 4.74
N ASP A 143 0.60 13.28 5.01
CA ASP A 143 1.61 13.06 3.98
C ASP A 143 1.76 11.55 3.74
N ILE A 144 2.07 11.21 2.50
CA ILE A 144 2.32 9.84 2.06
C ILE A 144 3.82 9.60 2.18
N CYS A 145 4.20 8.63 3.00
CA CYS A 145 5.57 8.19 3.18
C CYS A 145 5.78 6.90 2.40
N VAL A 146 6.74 6.88 1.48
CA VAL A 146 7.07 5.73 0.64
C VAL A 146 8.50 5.29 0.90
N ALA A 147 8.69 4.09 1.44
CA ALA A 147 10.00 3.47 1.57
C ALA A 147 10.36 2.76 0.27
N ASP A 148 11.29 3.33 -0.48
CA ASP A 148 11.76 2.81 -1.75
C ASP A 148 13.01 1.96 -1.54
N PHE A 149 12.84 0.65 -1.66
CA PHE A 149 13.94 -0.30 -1.48
C PHE A 149 15.07 -0.14 -2.50
N THR A 150 14.78 0.23 -3.74
CA THR A 150 15.80 0.28 -4.80
C THR A 150 16.66 1.52 -4.68
N SER A 151 16.07 2.67 -4.32
CA SER A 151 16.85 3.88 -4.10
C SER A 151 17.45 3.96 -2.69
N GLY A 152 16.94 3.17 -1.74
CA GLY A 152 17.38 3.23 -0.34
C GLY A 152 16.88 4.49 0.38
N GLU A 153 15.77 5.06 -0.08
CA GLU A 153 15.24 6.33 0.44
C GLU A 153 13.79 6.19 0.95
N VAL A 154 13.43 7.04 1.89
CA VAL A 154 12.03 7.36 2.20
C VAL A 154 11.65 8.63 1.46
N VAL A 155 10.73 8.52 0.50
CA VAL A 155 10.16 9.65 -0.24
C VAL A 155 8.89 10.09 0.46
N VAL A 156 8.82 11.36 0.85
CA VAL A 156 7.63 11.92 1.50
C VAL A 156 6.99 12.92 0.55
N VAL A 157 5.72 12.67 0.20
CA VAL A 157 4.91 13.55 -0.63
C VAL A 157 3.69 14.02 0.14
N SER A 158 3.23 15.23 -0.13
CA SER A 158 2.06 15.80 0.54
C SER A 158 0.78 15.04 0.19
N THR A 159 -0.32 15.34 0.88
CA THR A 159 -1.65 14.86 0.46
C THR A 159 -1.95 15.22 -1.00
N ALA A 160 -1.45 16.33 -1.53
CA ALA A 160 -1.61 16.71 -2.94
C ALA A 160 -0.61 16.02 -3.89
N GLY A 161 0.20 15.09 -3.39
CA GLY A 161 1.19 14.33 -4.18
C GLY A 161 2.44 15.12 -4.54
N LYS A 162 2.68 16.26 -3.89
CA LYS A 162 3.86 17.11 -4.12
C LYS A 162 5.01 16.63 -3.26
N LEU A 163 6.20 16.50 -3.85
CA LEU A 163 7.40 16.14 -3.10
C LEU A 163 7.63 17.13 -1.95
N ARG A 164 7.80 16.61 -0.73
CA ARG A 164 8.25 17.39 0.42
C ARG A 164 9.74 17.22 0.64
N PHE A 165 10.18 15.99 0.80
CA PHE A 165 11.60 15.67 1.00
C PHE A 165 11.88 14.20 0.72
N ARG A 166 13.16 13.87 0.61
CA ARG A 166 13.72 12.51 0.57
C ARG A 166 14.61 12.32 1.79
N TYR A 167 14.57 11.14 2.38
CA TYR A 167 15.41 10.79 3.53
C TYR A 167 16.20 9.52 3.24
N THR A 168 17.52 9.60 3.34
CA THR A 168 18.45 8.50 3.04
C THR A 168 19.19 7.99 4.28
N GLY A 169 18.77 8.42 5.47
CA GLY A 169 19.51 8.19 6.70
C GLY A 169 20.52 9.31 7.01
N PRO A 170 21.17 9.26 8.18
CA PRO A 170 22.28 10.13 8.49
C PRO A 170 23.42 9.86 7.49
N GLN A 171 24.01 10.91 6.92
CA GLN A 171 25.31 10.77 6.28
C GLN A 171 26.30 10.37 7.37
N SER A 172 26.90 9.18 7.25
CA SER A 172 27.95 8.77 8.19
C SER A 172 29.05 9.82 8.11
N ALA A 173 29.26 10.56 9.19
CA ALA A 173 30.38 11.47 9.28
C ALA A 173 31.63 10.61 9.10
N THR A 174 32.33 10.77 7.99
CA THR A 174 33.69 10.26 7.83
C THR A 174 34.47 10.88 8.98
N LYS A 175 34.66 10.13 10.08
CA LYS A 175 35.57 10.54 11.14
C LYS A 175 36.91 10.77 10.44
N LYS A 176 37.33 12.03 10.34
CA LYS A 176 38.73 12.32 10.03
C LYS A 176 39.53 11.55 11.07
N LEU A 177 40.28 10.55 10.62
CA LEU A 177 41.35 9.96 11.42
C LEU A 177 42.31 11.12 11.69
N PHE A 178 42.40 11.52 12.95
CA PHE A 178 43.48 12.37 13.45
C PHE A 178 44.74 11.52 13.59
#